data_AF-A0A1V6SPB6-F1
#
_entry.id   AF-A0A1V6SPB6-F1
#
_cell.length_a   1.000
_cell.length_b   1.000
_cell.length_c   1.000
_cell.angle_alpha   90.00
_cell.angle_beta   90.00
_cell.angle_gamma   90.00
#
_symmetry.space_group_name_H-M   'P 1'
#
loop_
_entity.id
_entity.type
_entity.pdbx_description
1 polymer ?
#
loop_
_entity_poly.entity_id
_entity_poly.type
_entity_poly.pdbx_seq_one_letter_code
_entity_poly.pdbx_strand_id
1 'polypeptide(L)'
;MLATLPAQTPKEIIPQLISQESVEGALEAWGRCEGRQFRDGTLLLVTCSAGMVVVRKISPSIQPPLFDANSLSFPLTDPAELHYVTPAGIGIAVSRCDSVSYHSRPGVVEWSLRHDLWGDNGNGACAETPDGRHVLAVVPGTLEDTGGYPGERCVVLESETGKVIDETLLPSFSATYTLDAPLKQASTFFLTAAQGEDNAYSWKVDIVDGCLHLVELASGEESVTGAQHNRVLVEDGVLQLQLRGVAPDGTVHVESEMKFGSEADSEDMSAEEDEELFLIRASGFVDDTHVIAAVAEEWCPEKADHFLLDAESLAIISRIRYPFPVDPWPTALNDGTWVTVAGESVCRWRIAQ
;
A
#
# COMPACT_ATOMS: atom_id res chain seq x y z
N MET A 1 -24.89 -8.54 -4.99
CA MET A 1 -25.16 -9.75 -5.78
C MET A 1 -23.92 -10.61 -5.57
N LEU A 2 -24.03 -11.73 -4.86
CA LEU A 2 -22.88 -12.55 -4.48
C LEU A 2 -22.32 -13.26 -5.71
N ALA A 3 -21.07 -12.98 -6.08
CA ALA A 3 -20.34 -13.71 -7.10
C ALA A 3 -19.33 -14.64 -6.42
N THR A 4 -19.50 -15.94 -6.60
CA THR A 4 -18.53 -16.98 -6.26
C THR A 4 -17.71 -17.34 -7.49
N LEU A 5 -16.50 -17.87 -7.30
CA LEU A 5 -15.65 -18.38 -8.38
C LEU A 5 -16.46 -19.28 -9.32
N PRO A 6 -16.53 -18.99 -10.63
CA PRO A 6 -17.32 -19.81 -11.55
C PRO A 6 -16.68 -21.20 -11.66
N ALA A 7 -17.52 -22.25 -11.71
CA ALA A 7 -17.09 -23.62 -12.00
C ALA A 7 -16.46 -23.81 -13.41
N GLN A 8 -16.42 -22.75 -14.23
CA GLN A 8 -15.74 -22.73 -15.52
C GLN A 8 -14.37 -22.08 -15.36
N THR A 9 -13.33 -22.76 -15.86
CA THR A 9 -11.98 -22.23 -15.91
C THR A 9 -11.99 -20.86 -16.62
N PRO A 10 -11.56 -19.78 -15.95
CA PRO A 10 -11.58 -18.45 -16.54
C PRO A 10 -10.70 -18.42 -17.78
N LYS A 11 -11.09 -17.59 -18.76
CA LYS A 11 -10.28 -17.36 -19.96
C LYS A 11 -8.87 -16.93 -19.56
N GLU A 12 -7.86 -17.50 -20.18
CA GLU A 12 -6.47 -17.07 -19.96
C GLU A 12 -6.08 -15.96 -20.95
N ILE A 13 -5.29 -15.01 -20.48
CA ILE A 13 -4.65 -13.98 -21.30
C ILE A 13 -3.15 -13.93 -21.04
N ILE A 14 -2.37 -13.61 -22.08
CA ILE A 14 -0.94 -13.30 -21.93
C ILE A 14 -0.81 -11.77 -22.00
N PRO A 15 -0.33 -11.09 -20.94
CA PRO A 15 -0.19 -9.65 -20.95
C PRO A 15 0.98 -9.22 -21.84
N GLN A 16 0.96 -7.97 -22.29
CA GLN A 16 2.08 -7.40 -23.02
C GLN A 16 3.07 -6.75 -22.05
N LEU A 17 4.34 -7.17 -22.12
CA LEU A 17 5.44 -6.47 -21.45
C LEU A 17 5.71 -5.14 -22.18
N ILE A 18 5.60 -4.03 -21.45
CA ILE A 18 5.81 -2.67 -21.97
C ILE A 18 7.25 -2.23 -21.80
N SER A 19 7.78 -2.44 -20.60
CA SER A 19 9.13 -2.06 -20.23
C SER A 19 9.61 -2.93 -19.08
N GLN A 20 10.93 -3.13 -19.03
CA GLN A 20 11.60 -3.85 -17.96
C GLN A 20 12.90 -3.13 -17.64
N GLU A 21 13.20 -3.00 -16.35
CA GLU A 21 14.44 -2.39 -15.89
C GLU A 21 14.96 -3.12 -14.65
N SER A 22 16.27 -3.39 -14.61
CA SER A 22 16.93 -4.06 -13.50
C SER A 22 17.29 -3.04 -12.42
N VAL A 23 16.81 -3.26 -11.20
CA VAL A 23 17.03 -2.37 -10.05
C VAL A 23 17.53 -3.18 -8.88
N GLU A 24 18.68 -2.82 -8.34
CA GLU A 24 19.26 -3.47 -7.17
C GLU A 24 18.36 -3.30 -5.93
N GLY A 25 18.07 -4.42 -5.28
CA GLY A 25 17.22 -4.49 -4.09
C GLY A 25 15.73 -4.43 -4.43
N ALA A 26 15.35 -4.62 -5.70
CA ALA A 26 13.96 -4.51 -6.12
C ALA A 26 13.09 -5.59 -5.46
N LEU A 27 13.55 -6.85 -5.44
CA LEU A 27 12.79 -7.95 -4.86
C LEU A 27 12.52 -7.73 -3.37
N GLU A 28 13.55 -7.36 -2.62
CA GLU A 28 13.46 -7.09 -1.18
C GLU A 28 12.54 -5.90 -0.90
N ALA A 29 12.68 -4.81 -1.65
CA ALA A 29 11.81 -3.64 -1.51
C ALA A 29 10.36 -3.97 -1.87
N TRP A 30 10.13 -4.77 -2.91
CA TRP A 30 8.76 -5.10 -3.36
C TRP A 30 8.00 -5.95 -2.34
N GLY A 31 8.69 -6.86 -1.66
CA GLY A 31 8.11 -7.68 -0.59
C GLY A 31 7.79 -6.90 0.69
N ARG A 32 8.16 -5.62 0.77
CA ARG A 32 7.91 -4.75 1.92
C ARG A 32 6.91 -3.65 1.58
N CYS A 33 6.02 -3.34 2.51
CA CYS A 33 4.99 -2.34 2.28
C CYS A 33 5.57 -0.92 2.16
N GLU A 34 6.65 -0.61 2.87
CA GLU A 34 7.37 0.65 2.75
C GLU A 34 8.25 0.75 1.51
N GLY A 35 8.52 -0.36 0.81
CA GLY A 35 9.31 -0.33 -0.43
C GLY A 35 8.52 0.10 -1.67
N ARG A 36 7.18 0.05 -1.60
CA ARG A 36 6.25 0.45 -2.67
C ARG A 36 5.36 1.56 -2.16
N GLN A 37 5.53 2.77 -2.67
CA GLN A 37 4.83 3.93 -2.13
C GLN A 37 4.15 4.71 -3.24
N PHE A 38 2.88 5.07 -3.06
CA PHE A 38 2.22 6.02 -3.95
C PHE A 38 2.38 7.44 -3.43
N ARG A 39 2.92 8.34 -4.27
CA ARG A 39 3.01 9.78 -3.98
C ARG A 39 2.46 10.56 -5.16
N ASP A 40 1.44 11.37 -4.90
CA ASP A 40 0.75 12.18 -5.92
C ASP A 40 0.39 11.33 -7.17
N GLY A 41 -0.27 10.19 -6.91
CA GLY A 41 -0.67 9.22 -7.92
C GLY A 41 0.46 8.62 -8.75
N THR A 42 1.69 8.63 -8.24
CA THR A 42 2.81 7.93 -8.88
C THR A 42 3.40 6.90 -7.94
N LEU A 43 3.65 5.69 -8.46
CA LEU A 43 4.36 4.65 -7.74
C LEU A 43 5.85 4.97 -7.64
N LEU A 44 6.38 4.86 -6.43
CA LEU A 44 7.78 4.94 -6.10
C LEU A 44 8.27 3.57 -5.64
N LEU A 45 9.50 3.26 -6.03
CA LEU A 45 10.26 2.14 -5.51
C LEU A 45 11.35 2.67 -4.57
N VAL A 46 11.31 2.28 -3.32
CA VAL A 46 12.28 2.64 -2.28
C VAL A 46 13.14 1.42 -1.99
N THR A 47 14.37 1.39 -2.51
CA THR A 47 15.31 0.30 -2.24
C THR A 47 16.32 0.70 -1.17
N CYS A 48 16.75 -0.27 -0.36
CA CYS A 48 17.85 -0.10 0.57
C CYS A 48 18.93 -1.15 0.27
N SER A 49 20.12 -0.73 -0.13
CA SER A 49 21.26 -1.63 -0.33
C SER A 49 22.53 -0.99 0.22
N ALA A 50 23.34 -1.76 0.94
CA ALA A 50 24.63 -1.34 1.47
C ALA A 50 24.60 0.01 2.23
N GLY A 51 23.54 0.27 3.01
CA GLY A 51 23.38 1.53 3.76
C GLY A 51 22.96 2.73 2.91
N MET A 52 22.61 2.51 1.65
CA MET A 52 22.08 3.53 0.75
C MET A 52 20.59 3.29 0.53
N VAL A 53 19.77 4.30 0.83
CA VAL A 53 18.38 4.34 0.37
C VAL A 53 18.35 5.02 -0.99
N VAL A 54 17.65 4.40 -1.95
CA VAL A 54 17.41 4.96 -3.27
C VAL A 54 15.92 4.96 -3.58
N VAL A 55 15.37 6.15 -3.81
CA VAL A 55 13.99 6.35 -4.23
C VAL A 55 13.96 6.57 -5.74
N ARG A 56 13.22 5.72 -6.45
CA ARG A 56 12.99 5.83 -7.89
C ARG A 56 11.51 6.01 -8.18
N LYS A 57 11.19 6.94 -9.06
CA LYS A 57 9.82 7.18 -9.52
C LYS A 57 9.56 6.38 -10.79
N ILE A 58 8.47 5.62 -10.82
CA ILE A 58 8.03 4.98 -12.06
C ILE A 58 7.54 6.07 -13.02
N SER A 59 8.03 6.03 -14.25
CA SER A 59 7.69 7.02 -15.25
C SER A 59 6.21 6.88 -15.65
N PRO A 60 5.45 7.99 -15.77
CA PRO A 60 4.10 7.93 -16.32
C PRO A 60 4.10 7.55 -17.82
N SER A 61 5.26 7.61 -18.48
CA SER A 61 5.45 7.19 -19.86
C SER A 61 5.36 5.67 -20.00
N ILE A 62 4.57 5.20 -20.97
CA ILE A 62 4.58 3.79 -21.41
C ILE A 62 5.78 3.47 -22.33
N GLN A 63 6.61 4.45 -22.67
CA GLN A 63 7.86 4.23 -23.40
C GLN A 63 9.03 4.16 -22.41
N PRO A 64 10.03 3.27 -22.65
CA PRO A 64 11.25 3.22 -21.84
C PRO A 64 11.96 4.58 -21.74
N PRO A 65 12.69 4.85 -20.63
CA PRO A 65 12.93 3.97 -19.48
C PRO A 65 11.71 3.77 -18.57
N LEU A 66 11.75 2.73 -17.72
CA LEU A 66 10.66 2.46 -16.77
C LEU A 66 10.68 3.46 -15.62
N PHE A 67 11.86 3.82 -15.14
CA PHE A 67 12.03 4.82 -14.09
C PHE A 67 12.37 6.19 -14.67
N ASP A 68 11.93 7.23 -14.00
CA ASP A 68 12.38 8.59 -14.29
C ASP A 68 13.90 8.68 -14.07
N ALA A 69 14.57 9.48 -14.91
CA ALA A 69 16.03 9.63 -14.85
C ALA A 69 16.55 10.23 -13.53
N ASN A 70 15.66 10.87 -12.75
CA ASN A 70 15.98 11.43 -11.45
C ASN A 70 15.66 10.41 -10.36
N SER A 71 16.68 9.96 -9.64
CA SER A 71 16.55 9.21 -8.41
C SER A 71 17.08 10.01 -7.23
N LEU A 72 16.48 9.86 -6.06
CA LEU A 72 17.05 10.38 -4.81
C LEU A 72 17.86 9.28 -4.15
N SER A 73 19.10 9.59 -3.75
CA SER A 73 20.00 8.64 -3.10
C SER A 73 20.54 9.23 -1.81
N PHE A 74 20.32 8.54 -0.70
CA PHE A 74 20.67 9.00 0.64
C PHE A 74 21.44 7.90 1.41
N PRO A 75 22.70 8.13 1.79
CA PRO A 75 23.37 7.26 2.76
C PRO A 75 22.73 7.45 4.13
N LEU A 76 22.36 6.34 4.77
CA LEU A 76 21.86 6.32 6.14
C LEU A 76 22.74 5.38 6.96
N THR A 77 23.17 5.88 8.11
CA THR A 77 24.19 5.23 8.96
C THR A 77 23.70 3.94 9.61
N ASP A 78 22.38 3.76 9.72
CA ASP A 78 21.74 2.57 10.26
C ASP A 78 20.41 2.28 9.53
N PRO A 79 20.43 1.53 8.43
CA PRO A 79 19.22 1.19 7.70
C PRO A 79 18.31 0.20 8.45
N ALA A 80 18.83 -0.52 9.46
CA ALA A 80 18.05 -1.52 10.20
C ALA A 80 17.05 -0.88 11.18
N GLU A 81 17.30 0.37 11.59
CA GLU A 81 16.41 1.16 12.45
C GLU A 81 15.33 1.94 11.67
N LEU A 82 15.28 1.77 10.34
CA LEU A 82 14.33 2.47 9.49
C LEU A 82 13.03 1.69 9.39
N HIS A 83 11.92 2.35 9.70
CA HIS A 83 10.59 1.80 9.47
C HIS A 83 10.00 2.28 8.15
N TYR A 84 10.28 3.52 7.77
CA TYR A 84 9.70 4.12 6.57
C TYR A 84 10.57 5.27 6.06
N VAL A 85 10.79 5.33 4.75
CA VAL A 85 11.50 6.44 4.10
C VAL A 85 10.74 6.91 2.88
N THR A 86 10.43 8.19 2.81
CA THR A 86 9.66 8.81 1.72
C THR A 86 10.43 10.01 1.17
N PRO A 87 10.33 10.33 -0.13
CA PRO A 87 10.77 11.65 -0.60
C PRO A 87 9.96 12.76 0.08
N ALA A 88 10.64 13.88 0.34
CA ALA A 88 10.07 15.13 0.84
C ALA A 88 10.89 16.30 0.30
N GLY A 89 10.27 17.20 -0.47
CA GLY A 89 10.93 18.32 -1.13
C GLY A 89 12.14 17.87 -1.97
N ILE A 90 13.33 18.35 -1.60
CA ILE A 90 14.60 17.97 -2.25
C ILE A 90 15.30 16.80 -1.55
N GLY A 91 14.74 16.30 -0.45
CA GLY A 91 15.33 15.32 0.42
C GLY A 91 14.40 14.17 0.78
N ILE A 92 14.54 13.66 2.00
CA ILE A 92 13.74 12.53 2.50
C ILE A 92 13.21 12.79 3.91
N ALA A 93 11.99 12.34 4.18
CA ALA A 93 11.49 12.15 5.53
C ALA A 93 11.68 10.68 5.93
N VAL A 94 12.05 10.48 7.19
CA VAL A 94 12.46 9.19 7.73
C VAL A 94 11.74 8.94 9.05
N SER A 95 10.97 7.86 9.11
CA SER A 95 10.37 7.30 10.32
C SER A 95 11.28 6.21 10.89
N ARG A 96 11.63 6.33 12.16
CA ARG A 96 12.52 5.44 12.93
C ARG A 96 11.84 4.94 14.19
N CYS A 97 12.54 4.06 14.90
CA CYS A 97 12.09 3.52 16.18
C CYS A 97 11.81 4.58 17.26
N ASP A 98 12.47 5.74 17.19
CA ASP A 98 12.47 6.78 18.24
C ASP A 98 12.16 8.20 17.73
N SER A 99 11.94 8.35 16.42
CA SER A 99 11.81 9.66 15.81
C SER A 99 11.23 9.65 14.39
N VAL A 100 10.70 10.81 14.01
CA VAL A 100 10.48 11.20 12.61
C VAL A 100 11.42 12.37 12.31
N SER A 101 12.10 12.34 11.17
CA SER A 101 13.09 13.37 10.82
C SER A 101 13.09 13.71 9.34
N TYR A 102 13.48 14.94 9.01
CA TYR A 102 13.68 15.39 7.63
C TYR A 102 15.16 15.64 7.35
N HIS A 103 15.63 15.08 6.22
CA HIS A 103 17.00 15.16 5.75
C HIS A 103 17.01 15.87 4.40
N SER A 104 17.47 17.11 4.36
CA SER A 104 17.52 17.90 3.10
C SER A 104 18.58 17.39 2.13
N ARG A 105 19.64 16.78 2.67
CA ARG A 105 20.76 16.18 1.93
C ARG A 105 21.50 15.17 2.80
N PRO A 106 22.33 14.28 2.21
CA PRO A 106 23.11 13.30 2.97
C PRO A 106 23.81 13.87 4.21
N GLY A 107 23.51 13.29 5.38
CA GLY A 107 24.12 13.66 6.66
C GLY A 107 23.64 14.98 7.29
N VAL A 108 22.64 15.66 6.70
CA VAL A 108 22.08 16.90 7.24
C VAL A 108 20.62 16.69 7.62
N VAL A 109 20.37 16.67 8.94
CA VAL A 109 19.03 16.66 9.53
C VAL A 109 18.61 18.10 9.78
N GLU A 110 17.53 18.54 9.14
CA GLU A 110 16.99 19.89 9.34
C GLU A 110 16.18 19.96 10.64
N TRP A 111 15.36 18.93 10.89
CA TRP A 111 14.58 18.79 12.10
C TRP A 111 14.32 17.31 12.43
N SER A 112 13.99 17.06 13.69
CA SER A 112 13.57 15.74 14.18
C SER A 112 12.53 15.90 15.28
N LEU A 113 11.39 15.24 15.09
CA LEU A 113 10.39 15.02 16.12
C LEU A 113 10.76 13.74 16.87
N ARG A 114 11.06 13.86 18.16
CA ARG A 114 11.26 12.71 19.06
C ARG A 114 9.92 12.21 19.58
N HIS A 115 9.78 10.90 19.69
CA HIS A 115 8.65 10.24 20.32
C HIS A 115 9.13 9.05 21.15
N ASP A 116 8.23 8.45 21.93
CA ASP A 116 8.53 7.24 22.68
C ASP A 116 8.92 6.09 21.72
N LEU A 117 9.61 5.08 22.24
CA LEU A 117 9.97 3.92 21.41
C LEU A 117 8.70 3.16 21.01
N TRP A 118 8.68 2.66 19.78
CA TRP A 118 7.71 1.66 19.39
C TRP A 118 7.81 0.42 20.29
N GLY A 119 6.65 -0.18 20.60
CA GLY A 119 6.62 -1.52 21.18
C GLY A 119 7.12 -2.57 20.19
N ASP A 120 7.25 -3.81 20.64
CA ASP A 120 8.00 -4.89 19.96
C ASP A 120 7.66 -5.15 18.47
N ASN A 121 6.48 -4.71 17.99
CA ASN A 121 6.00 -4.95 16.62
C ASN A 121 5.50 -3.71 15.87
N GLY A 122 5.63 -2.52 16.45
CA GLY A 122 5.07 -1.28 15.87
C GLY A 122 6.06 -0.55 14.96
N ASN A 123 5.58 -0.03 13.83
CA ASN A 123 6.41 0.66 12.83
C ASN A 123 5.66 1.86 12.24
N GLY A 124 6.17 3.08 12.40
CA GLY A 124 5.51 4.30 11.91
C GLY A 124 5.72 4.55 10.41
N ALA A 125 4.78 5.27 9.79
CA ALA A 125 4.87 5.76 8.42
C ALA A 125 4.96 7.29 8.36
N CYS A 126 5.43 7.84 7.24
CA CYS A 126 5.36 9.28 6.97
C CYS A 126 5.24 9.60 5.47
N ALA A 127 4.68 10.77 5.15
CA ALA A 127 4.70 11.36 3.81
C ALA A 127 4.54 12.88 3.86
N GLU A 128 5.17 13.56 2.90
CA GLU A 128 4.94 14.98 2.69
C GLU A 128 3.69 15.22 1.84
N THR A 129 2.98 16.31 2.11
CA THR A 129 1.90 16.79 1.24
C THR A 129 2.46 17.21 -0.13
N PRO A 130 1.72 16.98 -1.24
CA PRO A 130 2.11 17.44 -2.57
C PRO A 130 2.48 18.94 -2.68
N ASP A 131 1.93 19.78 -1.81
CA ASP A 131 2.26 21.21 -1.75
C ASP A 131 3.55 21.53 -0.95
N GLY A 132 4.19 20.52 -0.35
CA GLY A 132 5.43 20.64 0.43
C GLY A 132 5.28 21.35 1.77
N ARG A 133 4.06 21.65 2.22
CA ARG A 133 3.84 22.44 3.44
C ARG A 133 3.82 21.60 4.71
N HIS A 134 3.41 20.34 4.61
CA HIS A 134 3.21 19.49 5.77
C HIS A 134 3.82 18.11 5.59
N VAL A 135 4.21 17.49 6.70
CA VAL A 135 4.54 16.07 6.76
C VAL A 135 3.51 15.39 7.65
N LEU A 136 2.80 14.42 7.09
CA LEU A 136 1.96 13.51 7.85
C LEU A 136 2.85 12.39 8.38
N ALA A 137 2.71 12.05 9.66
CA ALA A 137 3.43 10.94 10.25
C ALA A 137 2.54 10.17 11.23
N VAL A 138 2.86 8.90 11.43
CA VAL A 138 2.29 8.10 12.52
C VAL A 138 3.38 7.79 13.52
N VAL A 139 3.11 8.09 14.78
CA VAL A 139 4.02 7.95 15.91
C VAL A 139 3.30 7.22 17.04
N PRO A 140 4.02 6.57 17.97
CA PRO A 140 3.38 5.97 19.12
C PRO A 140 2.69 7.03 19.99
N GLY A 141 1.62 6.61 20.65
CA GLY A 141 0.99 7.40 21.70
C GLY A 141 1.89 7.52 22.91
N THR A 142 1.68 8.56 23.70
CA THR A 142 2.36 8.70 24.99
C THR A 142 1.65 7.84 26.03
N LEU A 143 2.42 7.05 26.78
CA LEU A 143 1.89 6.28 27.90
C LEU A 143 1.25 7.21 28.94
N GLU A 144 0.04 6.88 29.36
CA GLU A 144 -0.61 7.58 30.46
C GLU A 144 0.09 7.28 31.79
N ASP A 145 -0.03 8.20 32.76
CA ASP A 145 0.50 8.01 34.13
C ASP A 145 -0.02 6.73 34.81
N THR A 146 -1.16 6.22 34.34
CA THR A 146 -1.82 4.98 34.79
C THR A 146 -1.19 3.71 34.20
N GLY A 147 -0.27 3.85 33.25
CA GLY A 147 0.30 2.75 32.46
C GLY A 147 -0.57 2.32 31.27
N GLY A 148 -1.68 3.02 31.01
CA GLY A 148 -2.49 2.81 29.81
C GLY A 148 -1.78 3.30 28.56
N TYR A 149 -1.79 2.50 27.49
CA TYR A 149 -1.36 2.93 26.17
C TYR A 149 -2.62 3.34 25.38
N PRO A 150 -2.79 4.63 25.03
CA PRO A 150 -4.04 5.12 24.45
C PRO A 150 -4.21 4.75 22.97
N GLY A 151 -3.13 4.31 22.31
CA GLY A 151 -3.08 3.99 20.88
C GLY A 151 -2.04 4.84 20.17
N GLU A 152 -1.87 4.65 18.87
CA GLU A 152 -0.97 5.50 18.07
C GLU A 152 -1.56 6.88 17.77
N ARG A 153 -0.71 7.80 17.32
CA ARG A 153 -1.12 9.14 16.89
C ARG A 153 -0.76 9.35 15.44
N CYS A 154 -1.75 9.80 14.67
CA CYS A 154 -1.51 10.44 13.38
C CYS A 154 -1.27 11.93 13.61
N VAL A 155 -0.13 12.46 13.17
CA VAL A 155 0.32 13.83 13.43
C VAL A 155 0.60 14.57 12.13
N VAL A 156 0.20 15.85 12.08
CA VAL A 156 0.59 16.78 11.01
C VAL A 156 1.72 17.66 11.52
N LEU A 157 2.84 17.64 10.80
CA LEU A 157 4.02 18.43 11.09
C LEU A 157 4.15 19.55 10.06
N GLU A 158 4.60 20.72 10.48
CA GLU A 158 5.09 21.76 9.57
C GLU A 158 6.36 21.26 8.87
N SER A 159 6.38 21.23 7.53
CA SER A 159 7.52 20.65 6.77
C SER A 159 8.83 21.40 7.01
N GLU A 160 8.79 22.71 7.30
CA GLU A 160 9.99 23.50 7.54
C GLU A 160 10.63 23.25 8.92
N THR A 161 9.82 22.97 9.95
CA THR A 161 10.29 22.98 11.35
C THR A 161 10.13 21.65 12.07
N GLY A 162 9.31 20.74 11.55
CA GLY A 162 8.93 19.49 12.21
C GLY A 162 7.99 19.70 13.40
N LYS A 163 7.45 20.90 13.59
CA LYS A 163 6.53 21.20 14.69
C LYS A 163 5.16 20.56 14.43
N VAL A 164 4.62 19.88 15.43
CA VAL A 164 3.24 19.36 15.41
C VAL A 164 2.25 20.53 15.34
N ILE A 165 1.40 20.51 14.31
CA ILE A 165 0.31 21.47 14.08
C ILE A 165 -1.01 20.90 14.59
N ASP A 166 -1.26 19.62 14.29
CA ASP A 166 -2.48 18.91 14.68
C ASP A 166 -2.18 17.42 14.87
N GLU A 167 -3.02 16.74 15.64
CA GLU A 167 -2.91 15.30 15.86
C GLU A 167 -4.27 14.64 16.13
N THR A 168 -4.36 13.35 15.82
CA THR A 168 -5.53 12.53 16.13
C THR A 168 -5.07 11.17 16.62
N LEU A 169 -5.70 10.69 17.69
CA LEU A 169 -5.48 9.36 18.22
C LEU A 169 -6.13 8.33 17.31
N LEU A 170 -5.38 7.28 16.98
CA LEU A 170 -5.86 6.15 16.21
C LEU A 170 -6.33 5.06 17.18
N PRO A 171 -7.38 4.29 16.85
CA PRO A 171 -7.87 3.18 17.69
C PRO A 171 -6.95 1.95 17.70
N SER A 172 -5.76 2.11 17.14
CA SER A 172 -4.81 1.07 16.82
C SER A 172 -3.73 0.92 17.89
N PHE A 173 -3.12 -0.28 17.95
CA PHE A 173 -2.10 -0.63 18.91
C PHE A 173 -0.99 -1.49 18.28
N SER A 174 0.26 -1.03 18.38
CA SER A 174 1.47 -1.73 17.92
C SER A 174 1.40 -2.16 16.45
N ALA A 175 0.82 -1.31 15.60
CA ALA A 175 0.64 -1.61 14.18
C ALA A 175 1.88 -1.27 13.33
N THR A 176 2.01 -1.95 12.19
CA THR A 176 2.86 -1.51 11.09
C THR A 176 2.05 -0.64 10.14
N TYR A 177 2.54 0.56 9.88
CA TYR A 177 1.83 1.56 9.11
C TYR A 177 2.34 1.71 7.69
N THR A 178 1.40 1.99 6.79
CA THR A 178 1.69 2.57 5.47
C THR A 178 0.87 3.83 5.27
N LEU A 179 1.43 4.73 4.47
CA LEU A 179 0.77 5.98 4.13
C LEU A 179 0.96 6.24 2.65
N ASP A 180 -0.14 6.27 1.89
CA ASP A 180 -0.12 6.35 0.43
C ASP A 180 -1.00 7.48 -0.09
N ALA A 181 -0.56 8.10 -1.19
CA ALA A 181 -1.33 9.07 -1.96
C ALA A 181 -1.48 8.57 -3.41
N PRO A 182 -2.33 7.54 -3.64
CA PRO A 182 -2.55 6.93 -4.96
C PRO A 182 -3.32 7.84 -5.92
N LEU A 183 -3.91 8.93 -5.43
CA LEU A 183 -4.64 9.91 -6.23
C LEU A 183 -3.83 11.20 -6.36
N LYS A 184 -3.93 11.86 -7.52
CA LYS A 184 -3.38 13.21 -7.75
C LYS A 184 -4.25 14.28 -7.10
N GLN A 185 -4.33 14.23 -5.77
CA GLN A 185 -5.11 15.15 -4.95
C GLN A 185 -4.17 15.75 -3.89
N ALA A 186 -4.23 17.07 -3.74
CA ALA A 186 -3.18 17.81 -3.05
C ALA A 186 -3.04 17.52 -1.53
N SER A 187 -3.99 16.82 -0.92
CA SER A 187 -4.06 16.69 0.54
C SER A 187 -4.80 15.45 1.04
N THR A 188 -4.91 14.41 0.21
CA THR A 188 -5.62 13.17 0.56
C THR A 188 -4.64 12.00 0.56
N PHE A 189 -4.64 11.25 1.65
CA PHE A 189 -3.85 10.05 1.85
C PHE A 189 -4.74 8.88 2.26
N PHE A 190 -4.21 7.68 2.10
CA PHE A 190 -4.74 6.44 2.64
C PHE A 190 -3.73 5.94 3.67
N LEU A 191 -4.19 5.81 4.90
CA LEU A 191 -3.43 5.32 6.03
C LEU A 191 -3.91 3.90 6.33
N THR A 192 -3.01 2.92 6.29
CA THR A 192 -3.33 1.54 6.67
C THR A 192 -2.47 1.13 7.85
N ALA A 193 -3.10 0.57 8.88
CA ALA A 193 -2.48 -0.01 10.06
C ALA A 193 -2.66 -1.52 10.04
N ALA A 194 -1.59 -2.29 9.92
CA ALA A 194 -1.61 -3.74 10.04
C ALA A 194 -1.19 -4.16 11.46
N GLN A 195 -2.06 -4.86 12.19
CA GLN A 195 -1.90 -5.29 13.58
C GLN A 195 -1.94 -6.81 13.70
N GLY A 196 -0.75 -7.43 13.65
CA GLY A 196 -0.66 -8.88 13.67
C GLY A 196 -1.41 -9.51 12.50
N GLU A 197 -1.85 -10.75 12.69
CA GLU A 197 -2.47 -11.56 11.64
C GLU A 197 -3.94 -11.17 11.40
N ASP A 198 -4.65 -10.77 12.46
CA ASP A 198 -6.12 -10.71 12.47
C ASP A 198 -6.72 -9.29 12.52
N ASN A 199 -5.90 -8.23 12.51
CA ASN A 199 -6.44 -6.87 12.54
C ASN A 199 -5.75 -5.94 11.54
N ALA A 200 -6.56 -5.20 10.79
CA ALA A 200 -6.20 -4.11 9.92
C ALA A 200 -7.21 -2.96 10.08
N TYR A 201 -6.71 -1.75 9.95
CA TYR A 201 -7.54 -0.55 9.89
C TYR A 201 -7.07 0.29 8.72
N SER A 202 -8.01 0.90 7.99
CA SER A 202 -7.68 1.82 6.91
C SER A 202 -8.51 3.08 6.98
N TRP A 203 -7.87 4.22 6.79
CA TRP A 203 -8.51 5.54 6.79
C TRP A 203 -8.16 6.31 5.54
N LYS A 204 -9.12 7.10 5.07
CA LYS A 204 -8.84 8.28 4.26
C LYS A 204 -8.41 9.39 5.21
N VAL A 205 -7.25 9.99 4.96
CA VAL A 205 -6.72 11.11 5.74
C VAL A 205 -6.69 12.34 4.84
N ASP A 206 -7.53 13.33 5.15
CA ASP A 206 -7.54 14.63 4.51
C ASP A 206 -6.87 15.67 5.42
N ILE A 207 -6.05 16.55 4.84
CA ILE A 207 -5.47 17.71 5.53
C ILE A 207 -6.12 18.98 4.98
N VAL A 208 -6.95 19.63 5.80
CA VAL A 208 -7.69 20.85 5.40
C VAL A 208 -7.29 21.98 6.33
N ASP A 209 -6.69 23.04 5.78
CA ASP A 209 -6.21 24.20 6.54
C ASP A 209 -5.28 23.82 7.73
N GLY A 210 -4.50 22.74 7.57
CA GLY A 210 -3.58 22.23 8.59
C GLY A 210 -4.24 21.31 9.63
N CYS A 211 -5.55 21.06 9.52
CA CYS A 211 -6.29 20.15 10.39
C CYS A 211 -6.43 18.76 9.78
N LEU A 212 -6.34 17.74 10.63
CA LEU A 212 -6.57 16.35 10.28
C LEU A 212 -8.05 16.01 10.23
N HIS A 213 -8.44 15.36 9.15
CA HIS A 213 -9.75 14.76 8.99
C HIS A 213 -9.59 13.31 8.57
N LEU A 214 -9.97 12.39 9.47
CA LEU A 214 -9.90 10.96 9.22
C LEU A 214 -11.31 10.42 8.96
N VAL A 215 -11.46 9.67 7.87
CA VAL A 215 -12.66 8.90 7.57
C VAL A 215 -12.25 7.44 7.54
N GLU A 216 -12.84 6.62 8.42
CA GLU A 216 -12.63 5.18 8.43
C GLU A 216 -13.20 4.55 7.16
N LEU A 217 -12.38 3.77 6.47
CA LEU A 217 -12.74 3.07 5.24
C LEU A 217 -12.90 1.56 5.46
N ALA A 218 -12.14 1.04 6.41
CA ALA A 218 -12.04 -0.39 6.72
C ALA A 218 -11.57 -0.58 8.17
N SER A 219 -12.06 -1.62 8.83
CA SER A 219 -11.69 -1.97 10.22
C SER A 219 -11.80 -3.48 10.45
N GLY A 220 -11.29 -3.98 11.59
CA GLY A 220 -11.34 -5.41 11.87
C GLY A 220 -10.30 -6.15 11.03
N GLU A 221 -10.69 -7.12 10.21
CA GLU A 221 -9.76 -7.82 9.30
C GLU A 221 -9.60 -7.13 7.93
N GLU A 222 -10.24 -5.96 7.76
CA GLU A 222 -10.36 -5.27 6.49
C GLU A 222 -9.19 -4.33 6.19
N SER A 223 -8.66 -4.38 4.97
CA SER A 223 -7.58 -3.51 4.50
C SER A 223 -7.88 -2.89 3.14
N VAL A 224 -7.63 -1.59 2.99
CA VAL A 224 -7.71 -0.90 1.69
C VAL A 224 -6.45 -1.24 0.89
N THR A 225 -6.65 -1.77 -0.32
CA THR A 225 -5.58 -2.22 -1.22
C THR A 225 -5.46 -1.36 -2.48
N GLY A 226 -6.55 -0.69 -2.87
CA GLY A 226 -6.58 0.19 -4.04
C GLY A 226 -7.60 1.31 -3.91
N ALA A 227 -7.35 2.42 -4.59
CA ALA A 227 -8.25 3.57 -4.61
C ALA A 227 -8.35 4.16 -6.01
N GLN A 228 -9.55 4.57 -6.40
CA GLN A 228 -9.82 5.23 -7.67
C GLN A 228 -11.03 6.16 -7.54
N HIS A 229 -10.84 7.45 -7.85
CA HIS A 229 -11.90 8.46 -7.70
C HIS A 229 -12.46 8.51 -6.27
N ASN A 230 -13.73 8.17 -6.10
CA ASN A 230 -14.43 8.05 -4.82
C ASN A 230 -14.68 6.60 -4.42
N ARG A 231 -13.99 5.65 -5.04
CA ARG A 231 -14.10 4.21 -4.78
C ARG A 231 -12.81 3.66 -4.21
N VAL A 232 -12.94 2.65 -3.37
CA VAL A 232 -11.82 1.90 -2.79
C VAL A 232 -12.05 0.40 -2.93
N LEU A 233 -10.97 -0.35 -3.08
CA LEU A 233 -10.94 -1.79 -2.93
C LEU A 233 -10.59 -2.10 -1.49
N VAL A 234 -11.40 -2.96 -0.87
CA VAL A 234 -11.19 -3.44 0.49
C VAL A 234 -11.12 -4.95 0.46
N GLU A 235 -10.01 -5.51 0.92
CA GLU A 235 -9.88 -6.93 1.20
C GLU A 235 -10.30 -7.16 2.65
N ASP A 236 -11.35 -7.96 2.85
CA ASP A 236 -11.89 -8.36 4.14
C ASP A 236 -11.34 -9.74 4.49
N GLY A 237 -10.39 -9.75 5.43
CA GLY A 237 -9.56 -10.91 5.71
C GLY A 237 -8.72 -11.31 4.50
N VAL A 238 -8.75 -12.61 4.18
CA VAL A 238 -8.05 -13.21 3.04
C VAL A 238 -9.01 -13.85 2.04
N LEU A 239 -10.32 -13.73 2.24
CA LEU A 239 -11.32 -14.47 1.46
C LEU A 239 -12.27 -13.58 0.67
N GLN A 240 -12.32 -12.27 0.93
CA GLN A 240 -13.31 -11.41 0.29
C GLN A 240 -12.70 -10.11 -0.22
N LEU A 241 -13.04 -9.76 -1.46
CA LEU A 241 -12.74 -8.47 -2.06
C LEU A 241 -14.03 -7.67 -2.22
N GLN A 242 -14.03 -6.42 -1.77
CA GLN A 242 -15.16 -5.52 -1.84
C GLN A 242 -14.79 -4.25 -2.60
N LEU A 243 -15.71 -3.77 -3.43
CA LEU A 243 -15.70 -2.44 -4.00
C LEU A 243 -16.59 -1.56 -3.12
N ARG A 244 -16.02 -0.51 -2.53
CA ARG A 244 -16.77 0.44 -1.69
C ARG A 244 -16.76 1.83 -2.29
N GLY A 245 -17.92 2.48 -2.28
CA GLY A 245 -18.08 3.90 -2.60
C GLY A 245 -17.99 4.75 -1.34
N VAL A 246 -17.26 5.87 -1.43
CA VAL A 246 -17.13 6.88 -0.38
C VAL A 246 -17.91 8.12 -0.78
N ALA A 247 -18.96 8.44 -0.03
CA ALA A 247 -19.77 9.64 -0.24
C ALA A 247 -19.03 10.91 0.24
N PRO A 248 -19.42 12.11 -0.23
CA PRO A 248 -18.78 13.37 0.19
C PRO A 248 -18.85 13.67 1.69
N ASP A 249 -19.83 13.08 2.40
CA ASP A 249 -19.96 13.20 3.86
C ASP A 249 -19.12 12.16 4.64
N GLY A 250 -18.33 11.35 3.93
CA GLY A 250 -17.52 10.28 4.50
C GLY A 250 -18.26 8.95 4.66
N THR A 251 -19.55 8.86 4.30
CA THR A 251 -20.29 7.60 4.40
C THR A 251 -19.73 6.58 3.40
N VAL A 252 -19.37 5.40 3.89
CA VAL A 252 -18.86 4.28 3.09
C VAL A 252 -19.99 3.26 2.86
N HIS A 253 -20.12 2.76 1.64
CA HIS A 253 -21.08 1.70 1.31
C HIS A 253 -20.47 0.69 0.34
N VAL A 254 -20.85 -0.58 0.49
CA VAL A 254 -20.44 -1.65 -0.42
C VAL A 254 -21.24 -1.56 -1.71
N GLU A 255 -20.55 -1.39 -2.83
CA GLU A 255 -21.13 -1.35 -4.19
C GLU A 255 -21.17 -2.75 -4.80
N SER A 256 -20.10 -3.54 -4.62
CA SER A 256 -19.99 -4.92 -5.09
C SER A 256 -19.01 -5.71 -4.22
N GLU A 257 -19.13 -7.03 -4.26
CA GLU A 257 -18.29 -7.94 -3.49
C GLU A 257 -18.07 -9.26 -4.23
N MET A 258 -16.92 -9.86 -4.02
CA MET A 258 -16.54 -11.17 -4.53
C MET A 258 -15.89 -11.97 -3.40
N LYS A 259 -16.28 -13.24 -3.28
CA LYS A 259 -15.66 -14.19 -2.34
C LYS A 259 -14.76 -15.18 -3.08
N PHE A 260 -13.60 -15.43 -2.50
CA PHE A 260 -12.64 -16.47 -2.83
C PHE A 260 -12.75 -17.57 -1.77
N GLY A 261 -12.72 -18.83 -2.18
CA GLY A 261 -12.99 -19.99 -1.31
C GLY A 261 -14.43 -20.52 -1.38
N SER A 262 -14.66 -21.74 -0.86
CA SER A 262 -15.98 -22.36 -0.82
C SER A 262 -16.72 -21.98 0.47
N GLU A 263 -18.00 -21.59 0.37
CA GLU A 263 -18.90 -21.46 1.54
C GLU A 263 -19.32 -22.86 2.03
N ALA A 264 -18.36 -23.75 2.28
CA ALA A 264 -18.64 -25.07 2.82
C ALA A 264 -18.84 -24.98 4.34
N ASP A 265 -19.97 -24.41 4.75
CA ASP A 265 -20.73 -24.87 5.92
C ASP A 265 -21.26 -26.30 5.64
N SER A 266 -20.39 -27.22 5.23
CA SER A 266 -20.75 -28.62 5.06
C SER A 266 -20.25 -29.38 6.28
N GLU A 267 -21.18 -29.79 7.14
CA GLU A 267 -21.01 -30.84 8.15
C GLU A 267 -20.59 -32.22 7.54
N ASP A 268 -20.14 -32.24 6.29
CA ASP A 268 -19.83 -33.42 5.50
C ASP A 268 -18.33 -33.45 5.17
N MET A 269 -17.56 -33.98 6.11
CA MET A 269 -16.10 -34.18 6.09
C MET A 269 -15.64 -35.23 5.05
N SER A 270 -16.18 -35.24 3.83
CA SER A 270 -15.87 -36.28 2.83
C SER A 270 -15.67 -35.82 1.38
N ALA A 271 -15.68 -34.51 1.09
CA ALA A 271 -15.17 -34.01 -0.18
C ALA A 271 -13.65 -33.79 -0.04
N GLU A 272 -12.88 -34.26 -1.03
CA GLU A 272 -11.44 -34.02 -1.16
C GLU A 272 -11.14 -32.53 -0.93
N GLU A 273 -10.12 -32.24 -0.13
CA GLU A 273 -9.69 -30.90 0.31
C GLU A 273 -9.76 -29.89 -0.86
N ASP A 274 -10.85 -29.12 -0.95
CA ASP A 274 -10.90 -27.95 -1.82
C ASP A 274 -9.79 -27.01 -1.31
N GLU A 275 -8.72 -26.86 -2.08
CA GLU A 275 -7.59 -25.98 -1.75
C GLU A 275 -8.14 -24.57 -1.49
N GLU A 276 -8.00 -24.11 -0.25
CA GLU A 276 -8.49 -22.80 0.18
C GLU A 276 -7.66 -21.72 -0.52
N LEU A 277 -8.35 -20.79 -1.18
CA LEU A 277 -7.71 -19.74 -1.98
C LEU A 277 -7.80 -18.41 -1.25
N PHE A 278 -6.63 -17.78 -1.05
CA PHE A 278 -6.43 -16.56 -0.30
C PHE A 278 -6.07 -15.39 -1.20
N LEU A 279 -6.66 -14.23 -0.95
CA LEU A 279 -6.23 -12.94 -1.49
C LEU A 279 -4.93 -12.47 -0.83
N ILE A 280 -4.03 -11.90 -1.63
CA ILE A 280 -2.64 -11.59 -1.23
C ILE A 280 -2.42 -10.09 -0.96
N ARG A 281 -3.46 -9.33 -0.56
CA ARG A 281 -3.38 -7.90 -0.20
C ARG A 281 -2.67 -7.03 -1.23
N ALA A 282 -2.96 -7.30 -2.51
CA ALA A 282 -2.32 -6.67 -3.66
C ALA A 282 -3.32 -6.37 -4.80
N SER A 283 -4.61 -6.26 -4.48
CA SER A 283 -5.60 -5.84 -5.47
C SER A 283 -5.52 -4.34 -5.77
N GLY A 284 -5.78 -3.95 -7.02
CA GLY A 284 -5.70 -2.55 -7.43
C GLY A 284 -6.39 -2.25 -8.77
N PHE A 285 -6.80 -1.00 -8.97
CA PHE A 285 -7.39 -0.55 -10.23
C PHE A 285 -6.31 -0.39 -11.30
N VAL A 286 -6.40 -1.18 -12.36
CA VAL A 286 -5.54 -1.06 -13.55
C VAL A 286 -6.00 0.15 -14.36
N ASP A 287 -7.32 0.27 -14.56
CA ASP A 287 -8.01 1.39 -15.21
C ASP A 287 -9.46 1.47 -14.70
N ASP A 288 -10.30 2.31 -15.33
CA ASP A 288 -11.72 2.50 -14.97
C ASP A 288 -12.59 1.25 -15.10
N THR A 289 -12.11 0.23 -15.83
CA THR A 289 -12.86 -0.97 -16.20
C THR A 289 -12.25 -2.26 -15.68
N HIS A 290 -10.98 -2.24 -15.25
CA HIS A 290 -10.26 -3.42 -14.80
C HIS A 290 -9.63 -3.25 -13.42
N VAL A 291 -9.79 -4.28 -12.60
CA VAL A 291 -9.03 -4.49 -11.36
C VAL A 291 -8.09 -5.67 -11.57
N ILE A 292 -6.87 -5.59 -11.06
CA ILE A 292 -6.00 -6.75 -10.90
C ILE A 292 -6.08 -7.24 -9.45
N ALA A 293 -6.14 -8.55 -9.25
CA ALA A 293 -6.09 -9.19 -7.94
C ALA A 293 -5.17 -10.40 -7.99
N ALA A 294 -4.53 -10.72 -6.86
CA ALA A 294 -3.66 -11.89 -6.72
C ALA A 294 -4.25 -12.86 -5.69
N VAL A 295 -4.24 -14.15 -6.04
CA VAL A 295 -4.82 -15.23 -5.24
C VAL A 295 -3.81 -16.37 -5.14
N ALA A 296 -3.64 -16.97 -3.97
CA ALA A 296 -2.78 -18.14 -3.78
C ALA A 296 -3.37 -19.15 -2.80
N GLU A 297 -2.77 -20.34 -2.72
CA GLU A 297 -3.15 -21.43 -1.80
C GLU A 297 -2.66 -21.19 -0.36
N GLU A 298 -1.82 -20.17 -0.14
CA GLU A 298 -1.29 -19.79 1.17
C GLU A 298 -1.29 -18.27 1.33
N TRP A 299 -1.42 -17.79 2.57
CA TRP A 299 -1.56 -16.36 2.89
C TRP A 299 -0.26 -15.55 2.70
N CYS A 300 0.91 -16.21 2.69
CA CYS A 300 2.22 -15.60 2.42
C CYS A 300 2.95 -16.38 1.31
N PRO A 301 2.48 -16.25 0.06
CA PRO A 301 2.90 -17.16 -0.97
C PRO A 301 4.23 -16.78 -1.61
N GLU A 302 4.98 -17.78 -2.06
CA GLU A 302 6.06 -17.52 -3.04
C GLU A 302 5.50 -17.29 -4.46
N LYS A 303 4.26 -17.71 -4.72
CA LYS A 303 3.60 -17.65 -6.03
C LYS A 303 2.11 -17.39 -5.89
N ALA A 304 1.58 -16.51 -6.72
CA ALA A 304 0.15 -16.27 -6.81
C ALA A 304 -0.32 -16.30 -8.27
N ASP A 305 -1.60 -16.63 -8.46
CA ASP A 305 -2.31 -16.41 -9.70
C ASP A 305 -2.86 -14.99 -9.72
N HIS A 306 -2.61 -14.28 -10.82
CA HIS A 306 -3.16 -12.93 -11.01
C HIS A 306 -4.39 -13.02 -11.92
N PHE A 307 -5.45 -12.32 -11.52
CA PHE A 307 -6.71 -12.24 -12.25
C PHE A 307 -7.00 -10.79 -12.63
N LEU A 308 -7.58 -10.60 -13.82
CA LEU A 308 -8.29 -9.37 -14.15
C LEU A 308 -9.77 -9.55 -13.81
N LEU A 309 -10.29 -8.59 -13.07
CA LEU A 309 -11.67 -8.49 -12.65
C LEU A 309 -12.29 -7.25 -13.30
N ASP A 310 -13.60 -7.30 -13.50
CA ASP A 310 -14.40 -6.14 -13.87
C ASP A 310 -14.43 -5.12 -12.72
N ALA A 311 -14.14 -3.86 -12.99
CA ALA A 311 -14.00 -2.84 -11.94
C ALA A 311 -15.32 -2.39 -11.29
N GLU A 312 -16.47 -2.78 -11.85
CA GLU A 312 -17.79 -2.49 -11.24
C GLU A 312 -18.31 -3.68 -10.44
N SER A 313 -18.31 -4.87 -11.04
CA SER A 313 -18.91 -6.08 -10.49
C SER A 313 -17.94 -7.01 -9.77
N LEU A 314 -16.63 -6.77 -9.89
CA LEU A 314 -15.55 -7.65 -9.47
C LEU A 314 -15.58 -9.05 -10.12
N ALA A 315 -16.39 -9.26 -11.16
CA ALA A 315 -16.46 -10.53 -11.86
C ALA A 315 -15.13 -10.85 -12.56
N ILE A 316 -14.66 -12.10 -12.46
CA ILE A 316 -13.44 -12.53 -13.16
C ILE A 316 -13.65 -12.41 -14.67
N ILE A 317 -12.80 -11.60 -15.30
CA ILE A 317 -12.70 -11.49 -16.76
C ILE A 317 -11.73 -12.55 -17.28
N SER A 318 -10.56 -12.65 -16.66
CA SER A 318 -9.49 -13.56 -17.12
C SER A 318 -8.43 -13.86 -16.07
N ARG A 319 -7.77 -15.00 -16.19
CA ARG A 319 -6.51 -15.33 -15.50
C ARG A 319 -5.33 -14.85 -16.34
N ILE A 320 -4.33 -14.23 -15.70
CA ILE A 320 -3.14 -13.71 -16.35
C ILE A 320 -2.04 -14.79 -16.40
N ARG A 321 -1.44 -14.99 -17.56
CA ARG A 321 -0.30 -15.89 -17.78
C ARG A 321 0.93 -15.10 -18.23
N TYR A 322 1.82 -14.82 -17.30
CA TYR A 322 3.09 -14.17 -17.61
C TYR A 322 4.01 -15.11 -18.40
N PRO A 323 4.81 -14.58 -19.34
CA PRO A 323 5.76 -15.37 -20.13
C PRO A 323 6.94 -15.92 -19.31
N PHE A 324 7.11 -15.44 -18.08
CA PHE A 324 8.11 -15.89 -17.10
C PHE A 324 7.55 -15.69 -15.68
N PRO A 325 8.10 -16.39 -14.66
CA PRO A 325 7.67 -16.22 -13.28
C PRO A 325 7.84 -14.78 -12.78
N VAL A 326 6.83 -14.28 -12.08
CA VAL A 326 6.82 -12.97 -11.41
C VAL A 326 6.44 -13.15 -9.94
N ASP A 327 6.70 -12.14 -9.12
CA ASP A 327 6.29 -12.07 -7.72
C ASP A 327 4.76 -12.07 -7.56
N PRO A 328 4.24 -12.43 -6.37
CA PRO A 328 2.81 -12.54 -6.12
C PRO A 328 2.10 -11.21 -5.87
N TRP A 329 2.80 -10.06 -5.83
CA TRP A 329 2.22 -8.77 -5.45
C TRP A 329 2.18 -7.78 -6.64
N PRO A 330 1.20 -7.91 -7.56
CA PRO A 330 1.04 -6.95 -8.63
C PRO A 330 0.65 -5.57 -8.06
N THR A 331 1.22 -4.51 -8.60
CA THR A 331 0.85 -3.13 -8.21
C THR A 331 0.25 -2.40 -9.40
N ALA A 332 -1.06 -2.12 -9.33
CA ALA A 332 -1.77 -1.40 -10.39
C ALA A 332 -1.42 0.09 -10.40
N LEU A 333 -1.23 0.69 -11.59
CA LEU A 333 -0.82 2.10 -11.73
C LEU A 333 -1.98 3.06 -12.06
N ASN A 334 -3.20 2.53 -12.22
CA ASN A 334 -4.39 3.32 -12.61
C ASN A 334 -4.21 4.11 -13.93
N ASP A 335 -3.41 3.57 -14.86
CA ASP A 335 -3.16 4.16 -16.18
C ASP A 335 -3.25 3.13 -17.33
N GLY A 336 -3.96 2.03 -17.08
CA GLY A 336 -4.08 0.88 -17.97
C GLY A 336 -2.92 -0.12 -17.86
N THR A 337 -2.05 0.06 -16.87
CA THR A 337 -0.88 -0.79 -16.64
C THR A 337 -0.73 -1.19 -15.17
N TRP A 338 0.08 -2.21 -14.94
CA TRP A 338 0.49 -2.64 -13.60
C TRP A 338 1.97 -3.07 -13.63
N VAL A 339 2.54 -3.22 -12.44
CA VAL A 339 3.95 -3.59 -12.26
C VAL A 339 4.06 -4.86 -11.44
N THR A 340 5.03 -5.69 -11.81
CA THR A 340 5.49 -6.84 -11.02
C THR A 340 7.02 -6.84 -11.00
N VAL A 341 7.60 -7.76 -10.24
CA VAL A 341 9.02 -8.01 -10.11
C VAL A 341 9.34 -9.45 -10.51
N ALA A 342 10.48 -9.64 -11.18
CA ALA A 342 11.05 -10.94 -11.52
C ALA A 342 12.55 -10.93 -11.16
N GLY A 343 12.88 -11.41 -9.96
CA GLY A 343 14.21 -11.21 -9.38
C GLY A 343 14.47 -9.72 -9.15
N GLU A 344 15.57 -9.18 -9.68
CA GLU A 344 15.87 -7.74 -9.61
C GLU A 344 15.23 -6.91 -10.73
N SER A 345 14.47 -7.54 -11.64
CA SER A 345 13.82 -6.85 -12.75
C SER A 345 12.43 -6.38 -12.38
N VAL A 346 12.19 -5.08 -12.49
CA VAL A 346 10.86 -4.49 -12.40
C VAL A 346 10.24 -4.47 -13.80
N CYS A 347 9.05 -5.04 -13.92
CA CYS A 347 8.37 -5.30 -15.19
C CYS A 347 7.03 -4.56 -15.21
N ARG A 348 6.81 -3.72 -16.23
CA ARG A 348 5.53 -3.04 -16.45
C ARG A 348 4.74 -3.74 -17.55
N TRP A 349 3.49 -4.02 -17.27
CA TRP A 349 2.61 -4.82 -18.10
C TRP A 349 1.35 -4.05 -18.49
N ARG A 350 0.74 -4.46 -19.61
CA ARG A 350 -0.62 -4.05 -19.97
C ARG A 350 -1.42 -5.22 -20.51
N ILE A 351 -2.74 -5.04 -20.58
CA ILE A 351 -3.64 -5.97 -21.27
C ILE A 351 -3.26 -6.01 -22.75
N ALA A 352 -3.07 -7.21 -23.31
CA ALA A 352 -2.82 -7.37 -24.74
C ALA A 352 -4.09 -7.04 -25.53
N GLN A 353 -3.94 -6.28 -26.63
CA GLN A 353 -5.04 -5.90 -27.52
C GLN A 353 -5.56 -7.07 -28.36
#